data_AF-A0A7D5P8H1-F1
#
_entry.id   AF-A0A7D5P8H1-F1
#
_cell.length_a   1.000
_cell.length_b   1.000
_cell.length_c   1.000
_cell.angle_alpha   90.00
_cell.angle_beta   90.00
_cell.angle_gamma   90.00
#
_symmetry.space_group_name_H-M   'P 1'
#
loop_
_entity.id
_entity.type
_entity.pdbx_description
1 polymer ?
#
loop_
_entity_poly.entity_id
_entity_poly.type
_entity_poly.pdbx_seq_one_letter_code
_entity_poly.pdbx_strand_id
1 'polypeptide(L)' 'MSQDLLDEINSQLEYGDNRSAWVRDAIHLKLELQGELDDLDEDMTDEERREFVVEAVREAIDEQ' A
#
# COMPACT_ATOMS: atom_id res chain seq x y z
N MET A 1 -13.46 1.13 -4.00
CA MET A 1 -12.65 -0.11 -4.17
C MET A 1 -13.32 -0.96 -5.23
N SER A 2 -12.56 -1.46 -6.22
CA SER A 2 -13.10 -2.39 -7.23
C SER A 2 -13.39 -3.74 -6.60
N GLN A 3 -14.30 -4.50 -7.22
CA GLN A 3 -14.62 -5.86 -6.80
C GLN A 3 -13.38 -6.77 -6.88
N ASP A 4 -12.57 -6.59 -7.93
CA ASP A 4 -11.34 -7.36 -8.15
C ASP A 4 -10.32 -7.19 -7.02
N LEU A 5 -10.12 -5.97 -6.53
CA LEU A 5 -9.22 -5.69 -5.42
C LEU A 5 -9.72 -6.32 -4.11
N LEU A 6 -11.04 -6.31 -3.90
CA LEU A 6 -11.66 -6.94 -2.74
C LEU A 6 -11.52 -8.47 -2.80
N ASP A 7 -11.68 -9.06 -3.97
CA ASP A 7 -11.53 -10.50 -4.18
C ASP A 7 -10.06 -10.94 -4.00
N GLU A 8 -9.10 -10.14 -4.47
CA GLU A 8 -7.68 -10.38 -4.25
C GLU A 8 -7.32 -10.29 -2.76
N ILE A 9 -7.78 -9.25 -2.06
CA ILE A 9 -7.63 -9.13 -0.60
C ILE A 9 -8.25 -10.36 0.09
N ASN A 10 -9.49 -10.72 -0.26
CA ASN A 10 -10.15 -11.89 0.34
C ASN A 10 -9.41 -13.20 0.07
N SER A 11 -8.81 -13.36 -1.11
CA SER A 11 -8.00 -14.54 -1.45
C SER A 11 -6.74 -14.67 -0.58
N GLN A 12 -6.07 -13.54 -0.28
CA GLN A 12 -4.91 -13.49 0.60
C GLN A 12 -5.32 -13.72 2.08
N LEU A 13 -6.57 -13.40 2.42
CA LEU A 13 -7.11 -13.47 3.77
C LEU A 13 -7.85 -14.80 4.08
N GLU A 14 -8.17 -15.64 3.09
CA GLU A 14 -8.87 -16.92 3.29
C GLU A 14 -7.95 -18.08 3.73
N TYR A 15 -6.63 -17.97 3.52
CA TYR A 15 -5.69 -18.95 4.07
C TYR A 15 -5.47 -18.69 5.57
N GLY A 16 -5.94 -19.62 6.40
CA GLY A 16 -6.08 -19.51 7.86
C GLY A 16 -4.85 -18.99 8.61
N ASP A 17 -5.13 -18.30 9.72
CA ASP A 17 -4.21 -17.57 10.62
C ASP A 17 -3.55 -16.29 10.10
N ASN A 18 -3.65 -15.99 8.81
CA ASN A 18 -2.85 -14.92 8.23
C ASN A 18 -3.54 -13.54 8.15
N ARG A 19 -4.83 -13.42 8.50
CA ARG A 19 -5.53 -12.12 8.38
C ARG A 19 -4.94 -11.03 9.25
N SER A 20 -4.68 -11.35 10.52
CA SER A 20 -4.13 -10.40 11.48
C SER A 20 -2.66 -10.08 11.19
N ALA A 21 -1.89 -11.04 10.69
CA ALA A 21 -0.52 -10.83 10.23
C ALA A 21 -0.50 -9.94 8.97
N TRP A 22 -1.31 -10.26 7.96
CA TRP A 22 -1.44 -9.46 6.74
C TRP A 22 -1.88 -8.02 7.03
N VAL A 23 -2.87 -7.82 7.91
CA VAL A 23 -3.28 -6.48 8.34
C VAL A 23 -2.16 -5.76 9.10
N ARG A 24 -1.40 -6.45 9.96
CA ARG A 24 -0.25 -5.85 10.64
C ARG A 24 0.83 -5.41 9.65
N ASP A 25 1.17 -6.26 8.69
CA ASP A 25 2.18 -5.97 7.68
C ASP A 25 1.74 -4.79 6.80
N ALA A 26 0.48 -4.75 6.38
CA ALA A 26 -0.08 -3.62 5.63
C ALA A 26 -0.06 -2.31 6.43
N ILE A 27 -0.34 -2.36 7.74
CA ILE A 27 -0.24 -1.19 8.62
C ILE A 27 1.22 -0.75 8.77
N HIS A 28 2.15 -1.69 8.96
CA HIS A 28 3.58 -1.39 9.05
C HIS A 28 4.09 -0.69 7.79
N LEU A 29 3.81 -1.26 6.61
CA LEU A 29 4.17 -0.66 5.33
C LEU A 29 3.58 0.74 5.16
N LYS A 30 2.30 0.94 5.54
CA LYS A 30 1.66 2.25 5.48
C LYS A 30 2.38 3.27 6.37
N LEU A 31 2.71 2.91 7.61
CA LEU A 31 3.36 3.82 8.55
C LEU A 31 4.79 4.18 8.12
N GLU A 32 5.55 3.23 7.57
CA GLU A 32 6.87 3.50 7.00
C GLU A 32 6.79 4.47 5.83
N LEU A 33 5.86 4.23 4.89
CA LEU A 33 5.63 5.14 3.77
C LEU A 33 5.14 6.53 4.22
N GLN A 34 4.30 6.60 5.24
CA GLN A 34 3.85 7.89 5.78
C GLN A 34 5.03 8.72 6.32
N GLY A 35 5.98 8.10 7.02
CA GLY A 35 7.17 8.81 7.50
C GLY A 35 8.00 9.42 6.37
N GLU A 36 8.19 8.70 5.27
CA GLU A 36 8.92 9.19 4.10
C GLU A 36 8.14 10.26 3.30
N LEU A 37 6.81 10.18 3.30
CA LEU A 37 5.93 11.11 2.58
C LEU A 37 5.65 12.40 3.35
N ASP A 38 5.64 12.35 4.69
CA ASP A 38 5.46 13.53 5.55
C ASP A 38 6.60 14.55 5.31
N ASP A 39 7.79 14.08 4.88
CA ASP A 39 8.92 14.94 4.50
C ASP A 39 8.79 15.56 3.10
N LEU A 40 7.91 15.03 2.24
CA LEU A 40 7.77 15.41 0.83
C LEU A 40 6.72 16.49 0.60
N ASP A 41 5.52 16.38 1.21
CA ASP A 41 4.50 17.44 1.19
C ASP A 41 3.32 17.16 2.15
N GLU A 42 3.02 18.10 3.05
CA GLU A 42 1.90 17.99 4.01
C GLU A 42 0.53 18.12 3.32
N ASP A 43 0.47 18.74 2.13
CA ASP A 43 -0.78 19.13 1.46
C ASP A 43 -1.37 18.03 0.54
N MET A 44 -0.68 16.91 0.35
CA MET A 44 -1.19 15.81 -0.50
C MET A 44 -2.34 15.05 0.17
N THR A 45 -3.37 14.76 -0.61
CA THR A 45 -4.45 13.85 -0.20
C THR A 45 -3.96 12.41 -0.13
N ASP A 46 -4.70 11.56 0.60
CA ASP A 46 -4.41 10.11 0.67
C ASP A 46 -4.40 9.42 -0.71
N GLU A 47 -5.16 9.94 -1.67
CA GLU A 47 -5.23 9.42 -3.04
C GLU A 47 -3.98 9.81 -3.83
N GLU A 48 -3.58 11.08 -3.78
CA GLU A 48 -2.34 11.57 -4.43
C GLU A 48 -1.10 10.89 -3.85
N ARG A 49 -1.04 10.69 -2.52
CA ARG A 49 0.05 9.95 -1.86
C ARG A 49 0.13 8.52 -2.37
N ARG A 50 -1.02 7.86 -2.58
CA ARG A 50 -1.06 6.50 -3.12
C ARG A 50 -0.57 6.46 -4.56
N GLU A 51 -1.03 7.37 -5.42
CA GLU A 51 -0.59 7.43 -6.81
C GLU A 51 0.93 7.65 -6.89
N PHE A 52 1.46 8.59 -6.11
CA PHE A 52 2.89 8.86 -6.04
C PHE A 52 3.70 7.60 -5.69
N VAL A 53 3.31 6.86 -4.64
CA VAL A 53 3.99 5.62 -4.25
C VAL A 53 3.92 4.57 -5.36
N VAL A 54 2.76 4.42 -6.01
CA VAL A 54 2.60 3.45 -7.11
C VAL A 54 3.49 3.79 -8.30
N GLU A 55 3.58 5.05 -8.69
CA GLU A 55 4.44 5.50 -9.78
C GLU A 55 5.93 5.32 -9.43
N ALA A 56 6.34 5.69 -8.21
CA ALA A 56 7.72 5.48 -7.75
C ALA A 56 8.13 3.99 -7.76
N VAL A 57 7.22 3.09 -7.37
CA VAL A 57 7.46 1.64 -7.45
C VAL A 57 7.56 1.17 -8.90
N ARG A 58 6.72 1.67 -9.81
CA ARG A 58 6.78 1.33 -11.24
C ARG A 58 8.11 1.77 -11.86
N GLU A 59 8.52 3.01 -11.61
CA GLU A 59 9.80 3.56 -12.08
C GLU A 59 10.98 2.71 -11.58
N ALA A 60 11.01 2.37 -10.29
CA ALA A 60 12.06 1.53 -9.70
C ALA A 60 12.08 0.07 -10.23
N ILE A 61 10.95 -0.44 -10.73
CA ILE A 61 10.89 -1.75 -11.39
C ILE A 61 11.39 -1.64 -12.84
N ASP A 62 10.99 -0.59 -13.56
CA ASP A 62 11.38 -0.36 -14.95
C ASP A 62 12.87 -0.01 -15.12
N GLU A 63 13.50 0.54 -14.07
CA GLU A 63 14.94 0.82 -14.02
C GLU A 63 15.83 -0.42 -13.72
N GLN A 64 15.24 -1.58 -13.42
CA GLN A 64 15.95 -2.86 -13.16
C GLN A 64 16.04 -3.76 -14.38
#